data_AF-A0AAE1T2I3-F1
#
_entry.id   AF-A0AAE1T2I3-F1
#
_cell.length_a   1.000
_cell.length_b   1.000
_cell.length_c   1.000
_cell.angle_alpha   90.00
_cell.angle_beta   90.00
_cell.angle_gamma   90.00
#
_symmetry.space_group_name_H-M   'P 1'
#
loop_
_entity.id
_entity.type
_entity.pdbx_description
1 polymer ?
#
loop_
_entity_poly.entity_id
_entity_poly.type
_entity_poly.pdbx_seq_one_letter_code
_entity_poly.pdbx_strand_id
1 'polypeptide(L)'
;MEMIIDGQQDPIVFFDVETTQRYQGRILFEFGSIFVCPRRLIELDGHSYSTLIRPDPFLDTFPDLSYKGITREDLASAPHFSQVADKIYQILHGN
;
A
#
# COMPACT_ATOMS: atom_id res chain seq x y z
N MET A 1 25.48 19.82 1.32
CA MET A 1 25.61 19.29 -0.05
C MET A 1 24.22 18.88 -0.48
N GLU A 2 23.49 19.82 -1.07
CA GLU A 2 22.21 19.50 -1.70
C GLU A 2 22.52 18.57 -2.87
N MET A 3 21.96 17.36 -2.83
CA MET A 3 21.94 16.52 -4.01
C MET A 3 21.12 17.28 -5.05
N ILE A 4 21.80 17.85 -6.04
CA ILE A 4 21.19 18.20 -7.31
C ILE A 4 20.62 16.89 -7.82
N ILE A 5 19.31 16.71 -7.63
CA ILE A 5 18.58 15.57 -8.14
C ILE A 5 18.84 15.55 -9.63
N ASP A 6 19.36 14.42 -10.06
CA ASP A 6 19.70 14.06 -11.43
C ASP A 6 18.46 14.25 -12.34
N GLY A 7 18.22 15.51 -12.74
CA GLY A 7 17.17 15.98 -13.64
C GLY A 7 15.72 15.72 -13.21
N GLN A 8 15.10 16.67 -12.51
CA GLN A 8 13.74 17.23 -12.74
C GLN A 8 12.62 16.29 -13.26
N GLN A 9 12.56 15.02 -12.84
CA GLN A 9 11.47 14.11 -13.20
C GLN A 9 10.92 13.48 -11.94
N ASP A 10 9.58 13.47 -11.88
CA ASP A 10 8.85 12.84 -10.80
C ASP A 10 9.23 11.35 -10.70
N PRO A 11 9.31 10.80 -9.48
CA PRO A 11 9.59 9.39 -9.29
C PRO A 11 8.52 8.51 -9.95
N ILE A 12 8.91 7.31 -10.40
CA ILE A 12 7.93 6.28 -10.76
C ILE A 12 7.40 5.71 -9.46
N VAL A 13 6.08 5.79 -9.25
CA VAL A 13 5.45 5.17 -8.08
C VAL A 13 4.78 3.88 -8.52
N PHE A 14 5.20 2.77 -7.93
CA PHE A 14 4.53 1.48 -8.09
C PHE A 14 3.56 1.30 -6.94
N PHE A 15 2.35 0.88 -7.28
CA PHE A 15 1.33 0.50 -6.31
C PHE A 15 1.10 -1.00 -6.39
N ASP A 16 1.07 -1.63 -5.24
CA ASP A 16 0.64 -3.02 -5.09
C ASP A 16 -0.48 -3.07 -4.07
N VAL A 17 -1.54 -3.82 -4.38
CA VAL A 17 -2.73 -3.89 -3.55
C VAL A 17 -3.20 -5.32 -3.40
N GLU A 18 -3.35 -5.75 -2.15
CA GLU A 18 -3.93 -7.04 -1.86
C GLU A 18 -5.41 -6.91 -1.58
N THR A 19 -6.21 -7.70 -2.29
CA THR A 19 -7.66 -7.68 -2.18
C THR A 19 -8.25 -9.06 -2.02
N THR A 20 -9.54 -9.14 -1.68
CA THR A 20 -10.35 -10.35 -1.81
C THR A 20 -10.37 -10.88 -3.24
N GLN A 21 -10.73 -12.16 -3.40
CA GLN A 21 -10.91 -12.73 -4.74
C GLN A 21 -12.07 -12.04 -5.46
N ARG A 22 -11.97 -11.90 -6.79
CA ARG A 22 -12.89 -11.10 -7.63
C ARG A 22 -14.38 -11.41 -7.42
N TYR A 23 -14.74 -12.66 -7.10
CA TYR A 23 -16.12 -13.09 -6.92
C TYR A 23 -16.67 -12.87 -5.51
N GLN A 24 -15.84 -12.44 -4.55
CA GLN A 24 -16.21 -12.15 -3.16
C GLN A 24 -16.37 -10.63 -2.89
N GLY A 25 -16.46 -9.83 -3.96
CA GLY A 25 -16.25 -8.38 -3.87
C GLY A 25 -14.77 -8.01 -3.97
N ARG A 26 -14.45 -6.72 -3.96
CA ARG A 26 -13.06 -6.21 -3.94
C ARG A 26 -12.86 -5.40 -2.66
N ILE A 27 -12.53 -6.10 -1.58
CA ILE A 27 -12.17 -5.51 -0.29
C ILE A 27 -10.65 -5.45 -0.22
N LEU A 28 -10.12 -4.31 0.20
CA LEU A 28 -8.69 -4.02 0.29
C LEU A 28 -8.14 -4.51 1.64
N PHE A 29 -7.06 -5.29 1.59
CA PHE A 29 -6.35 -5.82 2.76
C PHE A 29 -4.96 -5.22 2.94
N GLU A 30 -4.31 -4.84 1.85
CA GLU A 30 -3.00 -4.20 1.89
C GLU A 30 -2.93 -3.13 0.81
N PHE A 31 -2.30 -2.01 1.15
CA PHE A 31 -1.85 -1.01 0.20
C PHE A 31 -0.35 -0.83 0.35
N GLY A 32 0.39 -1.06 -0.72
CA GLY A 32 1.83 -0.81 -0.83
C GLY A 32 2.12 0.21 -1.92
N SER A 33 3.10 1.07 -1.66
CA SER A 33 3.69 1.97 -2.64
C SER A 33 5.21 2.04 -2.48
N ILE A 34 5.94 1.92 -3.59
CA ILE A 34 7.39 2.20 -3.64
C ILE A 34 7.68 3.30 -4.66
N PHE A 35 8.62 4.17 -4.32
CA PHE A 35 9.03 5.29 -5.15
C PHE A 35 10.38 4.95 -5.78
N VAL A 36 10.50 5.04 -7.09
CA VAL A 36 11.67 4.59 -7.83
C VAL A 36 12.25 5.73 -8.67
N CYS A 37 13.56 5.93 -8.56
CA CYS A 37 14.28 6.85 -9.45
C CYS A 37 14.23 6.32 -10.89
N PRO A 38 13.63 7.03 -11.86
CA PRO A 38 13.46 6.51 -13.22
C PRO A 38 14.79 6.26 -13.95
N ARG A 39 15.86 7.00 -13.59
CA ARG A 39 17.18 6.86 -14.23
C ARG A 39 18.01 5.71 -13.67
N ARG A 40 17.90 5.50 -12.37
CA ARG A 40 18.76 4.56 -11.62
C ARG A 40 18.07 3.25 -11.29
N LEU A 41 16.74 3.21 -11.38
CA LEU A 41 15.90 2.07 -11.01
C LEU A 41 16.17 1.59 -9.57
N ILE A 42 16.43 2.55 -8.69
CA ILE A 42 16.58 2.30 -7.25
C ILE A 42 15.36 2.85 -6.52
N GLU A 43 14.97 2.17 -5.45
CA GLU A 43 13.99 2.69 -4.50
C GLU A 43 14.53 3.95 -3.82
N LEU A 44 13.66 4.92 -3.61
CA LEU A 44 13.96 6.15 -2.90
C LEU A 44 13.72 5.93 -1.41
N ASP A 45 14.81 5.90 -0.65
CA ASP A 45 14.78 5.65 0.80
C ASP A 45 13.80 6.58 1.53
N GLY A 46 12.95 6.00 2.37
CA GLY A 46 12.00 6.74 3.22
C GLY A 46 10.72 7.24 2.53
N HIS A 47 10.54 6.99 1.23
CA HIS A 47 9.32 7.38 0.50
C HIS A 47 8.29 6.26 0.38
N SER A 48 8.70 5.00 0.54
CA SER A 48 7.80 3.86 0.47
C SER A 48 6.82 3.81 1.63
N TYR A 49 5.65 3.24 1.37
CA TYR A 49 4.56 3.11 2.33
C TYR A 49 3.90 1.75 2.14
N SER A 50 3.72 0.99 3.22
CA SER A 50 2.89 -0.21 3.23
C SER A 50 2.02 -0.18 4.48
N THR A 51 0.77 -0.60 4.32
CA THR A 51 -0.15 -0.75 5.44
C THR A 51 -1.14 -1.88 5.16
N LEU A 52 -1.35 -2.73 6.16
CA LEU A 52 -2.52 -3.59 6.19
C LEU A 52 -3.76 -2.76 6.52
N ILE A 53 -4.90 -3.21 6.04
CA ILE A 53 -6.19 -2.54 6.19
C ILE A 53 -7.19 -3.53 6.75
N ARG A 54 -7.76 -3.18 7.89
CA ARG A 54 -8.80 -3.95 8.55
C ARG A 54 -10.09 -3.86 7.71
N PRO A 55 -10.63 -4.99 7.25
CA PRO A 55 -11.89 -5.01 6.52
C PRO A 55 -13.08 -4.91 7.49
N ASP A 56 -14.03 -4.03 7.19
CA ASP A 56 -15.30 -3.94 7.92
C ASP A 56 -16.44 -4.63 7.15
N PRO A 57 -17.39 -5.31 7.82
CA PRO A 57 -17.44 -5.68 9.24
C PRO A 57 -17.11 -7.17 9.55
N PHE A 58 -16.49 -7.94 8.64
CA PHE A 58 -16.52 -9.42 8.72
C PHE A 58 -15.17 -10.15 8.60
N LEU A 59 -14.25 -9.95 9.56
CA LEU A 59 -13.00 -10.75 9.65
C LEU A 59 -13.24 -12.27 9.61
N ASP A 60 -14.30 -12.74 10.27
CA ASP A 60 -14.60 -14.17 10.42
C ASP A 60 -15.03 -14.86 9.11
N THR A 61 -15.54 -14.10 8.15
CA THR A 61 -15.99 -14.62 6.85
C THR A 61 -14.89 -14.68 5.80
N PHE A 62 -13.72 -14.09 6.08
CA PHE A 62 -12.66 -14.06 5.07
C PHE A 62 -11.94 -15.40 4.95
N PRO A 63 -11.63 -15.81 3.70
CA PRO A 63 -10.84 -17.00 3.45
C PRO A 63 -9.47 -16.86 4.11
N ASP A 64 -8.83 -17.99 4.40
CA ASP A 64 -7.43 -18.00 4.83
C ASP A 64 -6.56 -17.27 3.79
N LEU A 65 -5.86 -16.22 4.22
CA LEU A 65 -4.97 -15.41 3.39
C LEU A 65 -3.49 -15.73 3.64
N SER A 66 -3.20 -16.84 4.33
CA SER A 66 -1.83 -17.30 4.60
C SER A 66 -0.99 -17.47 3.33
N TYR A 67 -1.62 -17.81 2.20
CA TYR A 67 -0.96 -17.88 0.88
C TYR A 67 -0.45 -16.51 0.38
N LYS A 68 -0.96 -15.41 0.95
CA LYS A 68 -0.51 -14.02 0.74
C LYS A 68 0.42 -13.53 1.87
N GLY A 69 0.72 -14.38 2.85
CA GLY A 69 1.51 -13.99 4.02
C GLY A 69 0.75 -13.12 5.04
N ILE A 70 -0.58 -13.00 4.93
CA ILE A 70 -1.42 -12.16 5.80
C ILE A 70 -2.27 -13.06 6.69
N THR A 71 -2.19 -12.89 8.01
CA THR A 71 -3.04 -13.61 8.97
C THR A 71 -4.29 -12.81 9.36
N ARG A 72 -5.28 -13.47 9.97
CA ARG A 72 -6.47 -12.79 10.49
C ARG A 72 -6.11 -11.85 11.63
N GLU A 73 -5.14 -12.24 12.45
CA GLU A 73 -4.60 -11.46 13.56
C GLU A 73 -3.94 -10.17 13.04
N ASP A 74 -3.18 -10.26 11.95
CA ASP A 74 -2.58 -9.08 11.31
C ASP A 74 -3.67 -8.09 10.88
N LEU A 75 -4.72 -8.56 10.20
CA LEU A 75 -5.86 -7.74 9.79
C LEU A 75 -6.69 -7.21 10.97
N ALA A 76 -6.78 -7.95 12.07
CA ALA A 76 -7.51 -7.51 13.27
C ALA A 76 -6.80 -6.35 13.98
N SER A 77 -5.47 -6.33 13.92
CA SER A 77 -4.63 -5.26 14.49
C SER A 77 -4.41 -4.06 13.55
N ALA A 78 -4.74 -4.22 12.27
CA ALA A 78 -4.61 -3.20 11.25
C ALA A 78 -5.58 -2.01 11.44
N PRO A 79 -5.24 -0.82 10.92
CA PRO A 79 -6.17 0.32 10.87
C PRO A 79 -7.35 0.06 9.93
N HIS A 80 -8.49 0.68 10.23
CA HIS A 80 -9.59 0.79 9.27
C HIS A 80 -9.18 1.66 8.08
N PHE A 81 -9.78 1.42 6.90
CA PHE A 81 -9.48 2.21 5.70
C PHE A 81 -9.64 3.72 5.94
N SER A 82 -10.67 4.13 6.69
CA SER A 82 -10.91 5.54 7.03
C SER A 82 -9.75 6.22 7.76
N GLN A 83 -8.91 5.46 8.47
CA GLN A 83 -7.77 5.99 9.22
C GLN A 83 -6.53 6.21 8.34
N VAL A 84 -6.46 5.55 7.17
CA VAL A 84 -5.33 5.63 6.23
C VAL A 84 -5.70 6.30 4.91
N ALA A 85 -6.98 6.55 4.66
CA ALA A 85 -7.49 7.08 3.40
C ALA A 85 -6.84 8.40 3.00
N ASP A 86 -6.68 9.35 3.93
CA ASP A 86 -6.05 10.64 3.65
C ASP A 86 -4.58 10.48 3.23
N LYS A 87 -3.85 9.56 3.88
CA LYS A 87 -2.44 9.28 3.54
C LYS A 87 -2.32 8.61 2.17
N ILE A 88 -3.16 7.62 1.90
CA ILE A 88 -3.24 6.96 0.59
C ILE A 88 -3.58 7.99 -0.49
N TYR A 89 -4.55 8.87 -0.23
CA TYR A 89 -4.94 9.93 -1.16
C TYR A 89 -3.77 10.87 -1.47
N GLN A 90 -3.03 11.32 -0.46
CA GLN A 90 -1.84 12.15 -0.64
C GLN A 90 -0.78 11.45 -1.52
N ILE A 91 -0.49 10.17 -1.26
CA ILE A 91 0.45 9.38 -2.05
C ILE A 91 0.00 9.28 -3.51
N LEU A 92 -1.30 9.01 -3.76
CA LEU A 92 -1.84 8.88 -5.11
C LEU A 92 -1.84 10.21 -5.89
N HIS A 93 -1.85 11.35 -5.21
CA HIS A 93 -1.96 12.68 -5.84
C HIS A 93 -0.67 13.52 -5.73
N GLY A 94 0.40 13.00 -5.12
CA GLY A 94 1.70 13.66 -5.05
C GLY A 94 1.74 14.90 -4.15
N ASN A 95 0.91 14.95 -3.09
CA ASN A 95 0.86 16.06 -2.12
C ASN A 95 1.78 15.84 -0.92
#